data_AF-A0A2H5X6N2-F1
#
_entry.id   AF-A0A2H5X6N2-F1
#
_cell.length_a   1.000
_cell.length_b   1.000
_cell.length_c   1.000
_cell.angle_alpha   90.00
_cell.angle_beta   90.00
_cell.angle_gamma   90.00
#
_symmetry.space_group_name_H-M   'P 1'
#
loop_
_entity.id
_entity.type
_entity.pdbx_description
1 polymer ?
#
loop_
_entity_poly.entity_id
_entity_poly.type
_entity_poly.pdbx_seq_one_letter_code
_entity_poly.pdbx_strand_id
1 'polypeptide(L)' 'MSSTDQPKRILCPRCRLYDREGRRCTIGKVNPRTKLDTYETAQVLGVRALCAFNLYRDHLLAHK' A
#
# COMPACT_ATOMS: atom_id res chain seq x y z
N MET A 1 -12.88 6.90 23.24
CA MET A 1 -13.30 7.11 21.83
C MET A 1 -12.46 6.17 20.98
N SER A 2 -13.00 5.01 20.61
CA SER A 2 -12.27 3.97 19.88
C SER A 2 -12.34 4.29 18.38
N SER A 3 -11.31 4.97 17.85
CA SER A 3 -11.19 5.25 16.42
C SER A 3 -10.80 3.97 15.69
N THR A 4 -11.78 3.11 15.40
CA THR A 4 -11.63 2.02 14.42
C THR A 4 -11.69 2.60 13.01
N ASP A 5 -10.79 3.53 12.69
CA ASP A 5 -10.61 4.03 11.33
C ASP A 5 -9.60 3.11 10.63
N GLN A 6 -9.97 1.83 10.50
CA GLN A 6 -9.21 0.96 9.60
C GLN A 6 -9.38 1.53 8.19
N PRO A 7 -8.29 1.95 7.52
CA PRO A 7 -8.41 2.57 6.21
C PRO A 7 -9.14 1.59 5.29
N LYS A 8 -10.30 2.00 4.76
CA LYS A 8 -11.06 1.22 3.78
C LYS A 8 -10.08 0.74 2.72
N ARG A 9 -9.93 -0.58 2.57
CA ARG A 9 -9.02 -1.19 1.61
C ARG A 9 -9.40 -0.72 0.19
N ILE A 10 -8.64 0.22 -0.35
CA ILE A 10 -8.80 0.66 -1.74
C ILE A 10 -8.00 -0.30 -2.62
N LEU A 11 -8.71 -1.05 -3.47
CA LEU A 11 -8.08 -1.84 -4.51
C LEU A 11 -7.59 -0.92 -5.63
N CYS A 12 -6.43 -1.23 -6.21
CA CYS A 12 -5.85 -0.43 -7.29
C CYS A 12 -6.86 -0.13 -8.42
N PRO A 13 -7.64 -1.09 -8.95
CA PRO A 13 -8.62 -0.81 -10.01
C PRO A 13 -9.77 0.15 -9.62
N ARG A 14 -9.92 0.49 -8.35
CA ARG A 14 -10.90 1.47 -7.85
C ARG A 14 -10.24 2.79 -7.41
N CYS A 15 -8.91 2.88 -7.47
CA CYS A 15 -8.18 4.08 -7.10
C CYS A 15 -8.12 5.05 -8.28
N ARG A 16 -8.40 6.33 -8.04
CA ARG A 16 -8.29 7.40 -9.05
C ARG A 16 -6.87 7.59 -9.61
N LEU A 17 -5.86 7.12 -8.87
CA LEU A 17 -4.43 7.20 -9.23
C LEU A 17 -3.93 5.92 -9.90
N TYR A 18 -4.81 4.97 -10.22
CA TYR A 18 -4.41 3.76 -10.92
C TYR A 18 -4.63 3.95 -12.42
N ASP A 19 -3.52 3.91 -13.15
CA ASP A 19 -3.51 3.80 -14.59
C ASP A 19 -3.88 2.36 -14.97
N ARG A 20 -5.06 2.20 -15.57
CA ARG A 20 -5.61 0.90 -15.97
C ARG A 20 -4.85 0.30 -17.15
N GLU A 21 -4.45 1.14 -18.10
CA GLU A 21 -3.75 0.71 -19.31
C GLU A 21 -2.31 0.30 -18.96
N GLY A 22 -1.60 1.17 -18.23
CA GLY A 22 -0.24 0.90 -17.77
C GLY A 22 -0.15 -0.04 -16.56
N ARG A 23 -1.29 -0.47 -16.00
CA ARG A 23 -1.41 -1.35 -14.82
C ARG A 23 -0.53 -0.91 -13.63
N ARG A 24 -0.46 0.40 -13.38
CA ARG A 24 0.44 0.99 -12.39
C ARG A 24 -0.16 2.17 -11.66
N CYS A 25 0.42 2.52 -10.52
CA CYS A 25 0.08 3.76 -9.84
C CYS A 25 0.75 4.95 -10.53
N THR A 26 -0.01 6.01 -10.81
CA THR A 26 0.49 7.23 -11.47
C THR A 26 1.46 8.03 -10.60
N ILE A 27 1.46 7.80 -9.28
CA ILE A 27 2.39 8.42 -8.32
C ILE A 27 3.47 7.45 -7.80
N GLY A 28 3.67 6.32 -8.50
CA GLY A 28 4.77 5.39 -8.21
C GLY A 28 4.62 4.59 -6.91
N LYS A 29 3.41 4.42 -6.37
CA LYS A 29 3.17 3.55 -5.19
C LYS A 29 2.89 2.11 -5.58
N VAL A 30 3.23 1.18 -4.68
CA VAL A 30 2.96 -0.26 -4.83
C VAL A 30 1.94 -0.69 -3.78
N ASN A 31 0.97 -1.52 -4.16
CA ASN A 31 -0.01 -2.09 -3.22
C ASN A 31 -0.07 -3.62 -3.34
N PRO A 32 0.94 -4.34 -2.83
CA PRO A 32 0.95 -5.79 -2.88
C PRO A 32 -0.22 -6.40 -2.11
N ARG A 33 -0.67 -7.59 -2.52
CA ARG A 33 -1.89 -8.21 -1.96
C ARG A 33 -1.61 -9.06 -0.74
N THR A 34 -0.39 -9.59 -0.62
CA THR A 34 0.01 -10.48 0.46
C THR A 34 0.93 -9.77 1.45
N LYS A 35 1.02 -10.32 2.67
CA LYS A 35 1.96 -9.86 3.69
C LYS A 35 3.40 -10.03 3.20
N LEU A 36 3.73 -11.19 2.63
CA LEU A 36 5.08 -11.51 2.15
C LEU A 36 5.54 -10.48 1.10
N ASP A 37 4.78 -10.29 0.03
CA ASP A 37 5.12 -9.35 -1.04
C ASP A 37 5.26 -7.91 -0.51
N THR A 38 4.45 -7.54 0.48
CA THR A 38 4.52 -6.21 1.09
C THR A 38 5.85 -6.00 1.83
N TYR A 39 6.29 -7.01 2.58
CA TYR A 39 7.53 -6.94 3.35
C TYR A 39 8.74 -6.97 2.41
N GLU A 40 8.73 -7.83 1.40
CA GLU A 40 9.77 -7.87 0.36
C GLU A 40 9.85 -6.53 -0.40
N THR A 41 8.70 -5.98 -0.82
CA THR A 41 8.65 -4.66 -1.47
C THR A 41 9.22 -3.57 -0.57
N ALA A 42 8.90 -3.59 0.72
CA ALA A 42 9.42 -2.62 1.67
C ALA A 42 10.93 -2.76 1.91
N GLN A 43 11.46 -3.99 1.86
CA GLN A 43 12.89 -4.25 1.97
C GLN A 43 13.65 -3.72 0.75
N VAL A 44 13.10 -3.92 -0.46
CA VAL A 44 13.75 -3.54 -1.73
C VAL A 44 13.59 -2.06 -2.05
N LEU A 45 12.38 -1.50 -1.89
CA LEU A 45 12.04 -0.14 -2.32
C LEU A 45 11.89 0.85 -1.15
N GLY A 46 11.92 0.36 0.08
CA GLY A 46 11.62 1.13 1.28
C GLY A 46 10.12 1.25 1.57
N VAL A 47 9.75 1.31 2.85
CA VAL A 47 8.36 1.41 3.32
C VAL A 47 7.60 2.61 2.71
N ARG A 48 8.29 3.68 2.30
CA ARG A 48 7.65 4.85 1.66
C ARG A 48 7.15 4.56 0.23
N ALA A 49 7.62 3.50 -0.42
CA ALA A 49 7.12 3.06 -1.72
C ALA A 49 5.74 2.36 -1.62
N LEU A 50 5.39 1.85 -0.44
CA LEU A 50 4.08 1.25 -0.20
C LEU A 50 2.96 2.29 -0.26
N CYS A 51 1.85 1.89 -0.87
CA CYS A 51 0.61 2.65 -0.90
C CYS A 51 0.08 2.89 0.52
N ALA A 52 -0.48 4.06 0.78
CA ALA A 52 -1.11 4.39 2.06
C ALA A 52 -2.28 3.44 2.41
N PHE A 53 -2.91 2.81 1.41
CA PHE A 53 -3.99 1.84 1.60
C PHE A 53 -3.51 0.38 1.70
N ASN A 54 -2.20 0.13 1.73
CA ASN A 54 -1.69 -1.21 1.94
C ASN A 54 -1.88 -1.63 3.41
N LEU A 55 -2.47 -2.80 3.61
CA LEU A 55 -2.90 -3.31 4.93
C LEU A 55 -1.75 -3.50 5.92
N TYR A 56 -0.52 -3.71 5.45
CA TYR A 56 0.62 -4.00 6.32
C TYR A 56 1.61 -2.84 6.42
N ARG A 57 1.33 -1.71 5.74
CA ARG A 57 2.21 -0.53 5.75
C ARG A 57 2.39 0.03 7.16
N ASP A 58 1.32 0.14 7.93
CA ASP A 58 1.38 0.80 9.24
C ASP A 58 2.13 -0.06 10.26
N HIS A 59 2.02 -1.39 10.16
CA HIS A 59 2.87 -2.31 10.92
C HIS A 59 4.37 -2.08 10.63
N LEU A 60 4.72 -1.90 9.35
CA LEU A 60 6.11 -1.62 8.95
C LEU A 60 6.60 -0.22 9.36
N LEU A 61 5.70 0.73 9.62
CA LEU A 61 6.07 2.06 10.12
C LEU A 61 6.25 2.07 11.64
N ALA A 62 5.51 1.25 12.38
CA ALA A 62 5.60 1.14 13.83
C ALA A 62 6.89 0.45 14.31
N HIS A 63 7.58 -0.30 13.44
CA HIS A 63 8.78 -1.07 13.74
C HIS A 63 10.05 -0.50 13.07
N LYS A 64 10.11 0.81 12.86
CA LYS A 64 11.31 1.50 12.36
C LYS A 64 12.14 2.11 13.46
#